data_AF-A0A1U7NNW5-F1
#
_entry.id   AF-A0A1U7NNW5-F1
#
_cell.length_a   1.000
_cell.length_b   1.000
_cell.length_c   1.000
_cell.angle_alpha   90.00
_cell.angle_beta   90.00
_cell.angle_gamma   90.00
#
_symmetry.space_group_name_H-M   'P 1'
#
loop_
_entity.id
_entity.type
_entity.pdbx_description
1 polymer ?
#
loop_
_entity_poly.entity_id
_entity_poly.type
_entity_poly.pdbx_seq_one_letter_code
_entity_poly.pdbx_strand_id
1 'polypeptide(L)'
;MKTYIKAFIPSLKVLIASTLVLGFLYSFSLWGISQLFFPDKAAGSFVATQNGKTSLLAGENYKDPSHLWGRRQKKQAIQQTDGSWTLIGVPANNDPADPEYLKEKEAWTKYIELSNPDASKEIPQELVTFSASGYDPDLSLSAALWQAPRIAKASRLSEEKVKQIIENNINPSLLEEKTVNVIEVNLALDQQKAALQ
;
A
#
# COMPACT_ATOMS: atom_id res chain seq x y z
N MET A 1 13.31 -54.41 -2.75
CA MET A 1 14.45 -53.65 -3.33
C MET A 1 14.36 -53.48 -4.85
N LYS A 2 14.14 -54.54 -5.66
CA LYS A 2 14.07 -54.47 -7.14
C LYS A 2 12.93 -53.59 -7.70
N THR A 3 11.80 -53.47 -7.02
CA THR A 3 10.66 -52.63 -7.46
C THR A 3 10.95 -51.13 -7.33
N TYR A 4 11.64 -50.71 -6.26
CA TYR A 4 12.02 -49.31 -6.04
C TYR A 4 13.05 -48.82 -7.07
N ILE A 5 14.01 -49.67 -7.45
CA ILE A 5 15.00 -49.36 -8.48
C ILE A 5 14.35 -49.24 -9.87
N LYS A 6 13.33 -50.05 -10.17
CA LYS A 6 12.56 -49.96 -11.42
C LYS A 6 11.70 -48.70 -11.52
N ALA A 7 11.19 -48.20 -10.39
CA ALA A 7 10.38 -46.97 -10.34
C ALA A 7 11.23 -45.69 -10.36
N PHE A 8 12.53 -45.77 -10.01
CA PHE A 8 13.41 -44.60 -9.90
C PHE A 8 13.52 -43.80 -11.20
N ILE A 9 13.76 -44.46 -12.34
CA ILE A 9 13.92 -43.77 -13.63
C ILE A 9 12.63 -43.08 -14.09
N PRO A 10 11.44 -43.73 -14.08
CA PRO A 10 10.17 -43.05 -14.36
C PRO A 10 9.90 -41.87 -13.43
N SER A 11 10.12 -42.01 -12.12
CA SER A 11 9.91 -40.92 -11.16
C SER A 11 10.86 -39.74 -11.43
N LEU A 12 12.13 -40.00 -11.76
CA LEU A 12 13.08 -38.96 -12.12
C LEU A 12 12.67 -38.21 -13.39
N LYS A 13 12.14 -38.92 -14.40
CA LYS A 13 11.61 -38.29 -15.61
C LYS A 13 10.42 -37.39 -15.33
N VAL A 14 9.48 -37.86 -14.51
CA VAL A 14 8.32 -37.05 -14.10
C VAL A 14 8.78 -35.82 -13.32
N LEU A 15 9.75 -35.97 -12.40
CA LEU A 15 10.32 -34.83 -11.67
C LEU A 15 10.95 -33.80 -12.62
N ILE A 16 11.80 -34.23 -13.55
CA ILE A 16 12.44 -33.33 -14.53
C ILE A 16 11.38 -32.66 -15.42
N ALA A 17 10.42 -33.43 -15.93
CA ALA A 17 9.36 -32.90 -16.77
C ALA A 17 8.51 -31.86 -16.01
N SER A 18 8.09 -32.16 -14.78
CA SER A 18 7.34 -31.23 -13.92
C SER A 18 8.14 -29.97 -13.61
N THR A 19 9.45 -30.09 -13.33
CA THR A 19 10.32 -28.92 -13.12
C THR A 19 10.44 -28.07 -14.38
N LEU A 20 10.59 -28.67 -15.56
CA LEU A 20 10.66 -27.92 -16.82
C LEU A 20 9.32 -27.26 -17.15
N VAL A 21 8.20 -27.96 -16.93
CA VAL A 21 6.88 -27.40 -17.25
C VAL A 21 6.46 -26.33 -16.24
N LEU A 22 6.52 -26.61 -14.94
CA LEU A 22 6.02 -25.69 -13.90
C LEU A 22 7.06 -24.62 -13.52
N GLY A 23 8.34 -24.95 -13.57
CA GLY A 23 9.41 -24.01 -13.23
C GLY A 23 9.78 -23.11 -14.40
N PHE A 24 9.94 -23.67 -15.61
CA PHE A 24 10.40 -22.92 -16.77
C PHE A 24 9.23 -22.49 -17.67
N LEU A 25 8.53 -23.43 -18.30
CA LEU A 25 7.51 -23.10 -19.30
C LEU A 25 6.42 -22.20 -18.72
N TYR A 26 5.90 -22.52 -17.54
CA TYR A 26 4.87 -21.72 -16.86
C TYR A 26 5.37 -20.32 -16.47
N SER A 27 6.50 -20.22 -15.77
CA SER A 27 7.04 -18.93 -15.30
C SER A 27 7.40 -17.99 -16.46
N PHE A 28 8.03 -18.51 -17.52
CA PHE A 28 8.37 -17.71 -18.70
C PHE A 28 7.13 -17.31 -19.51
N SER A 29 6.13 -18.19 -19.59
CA SER A 29 4.85 -17.84 -20.23
C SER A 29 4.15 -16.72 -19.46
N LEU A 30 4.05 -16.82 -18.13
CA LEU A 30 3.46 -15.77 -17.32
C LEU A 30 4.23 -14.46 -17.40
N TRP A 31 5.56 -14.51 -17.33
CA TRP A 31 6.40 -13.33 -17.48
C TRP A 31 6.20 -12.69 -18.85
N GLY A 32 6.26 -13.47 -19.94
CA GLY A 32 6.07 -12.98 -21.30
C GLY A 32 4.69 -12.37 -21.53
N ILE A 33 3.63 -13.01 -21.07
CA ILE A 33 2.26 -12.49 -21.14
C ILE A 33 2.14 -11.18 -20.33
N SER A 34 2.70 -11.14 -19.13
CA SER A 34 2.65 -9.95 -18.27
C SER A 34 3.38 -8.76 -18.90
N GLN A 35 4.55 -8.99 -19.51
CA GLN A 35 5.28 -7.94 -20.21
C GLN A 35 4.55 -7.46 -21.49
N LEU A 36 3.87 -8.37 -22.19
CA LEU A 36 3.18 -8.03 -23.43
C LEU A 36 1.89 -7.23 -23.21
N PHE A 37 1.09 -7.61 -22.20
CA PHE A 37 -0.24 -7.01 -21.98
C PHE A 37 -0.28 -6.02 -20.82
N PHE A 38 0.59 -6.14 -19.83
CA PHE A 38 0.56 -5.35 -18.60
C PHE A 38 1.95 -4.88 -18.15
N PRO A 39 2.75 -4.25 -19.03
CA PRO A 39 4.15 -3.89 -18.73
C PRO A 39 4.29 -3.03 -17.47
N ASP A 40 3.39 -2.05 -17.28
CA ASP A 40 3.44 -1.16 -16.11
C ASP A 40 3.18 -1.91 -14.79
N LYS A 41 2.20 -2.81 -14.78
CA LYS A 41 1.90 -3.64 -13.60
C LYS A 41 3.03 -4.64 -13.32
N ALA A 42 3.57 -5.26 -14.38
CA ALA A 42 4.69 -6.19 -14.28
C ALA A 42 5.98 -5.50 -13.79
N ALA A 43 6.14 -4.21 -14.07
CA ALA A 43 7.25 -3.40 -13.58
C ALA A 43 7.04 -2.88 -12.15
N GLY A 44 5.88 -3.12 -11.53
CA GLY A 44 5.58 -2.71 -10.15
C GLY A 44 4.76 -1.41 -10.03
N SER A 45 4.11 -0.96 -11.10
CA SER A 45 3.21 0.21 -11.12
C SER A 45 3.86 1.48 -10.56
N PHE A 46 5.07 1.79 -11.04
CA PHE A 46 5.81 2.97 -10.61
C PHE A 46 5.29 4.25 -11.26
N VAL A 47 5.20 5.31 -10.46
CA VAL A 47 4.82 6.67 -10.87
C VAL A 47 5.91 7.66 -10.45
N ALA A 48 6.09 8.70 -11.25
CA ALA A 48 7.03 9.77 -10.94
C ALA A 48 6.41 10.74 -9.92
N THR A 49 7.22 11.15 -8.95
CA THR A 49 6.87 12.14 -7.92
C THR A 49 7.91 13.25 -7.90
N GLN A 50 7.66 14.33 -7.16
CA GLN A 50 8.65 15.40 -6.98
C GLN A 50 9.94 14.90 -6.32
N ASN A 51 9.86 13.80 -5.56
CA ASN A 51 10.97 13.21 -4.81
C ASN A 51 11.57 11.97 -5.50
N GLY A 52 11.20 11.70 -6.76
CA GLY A 52 11.74 10.57 -7.53
C GLY A 52 10.64 9.67 -8.10
N LYS A 53 10.66 8.39 -7.73
CA LYS A 53 9.65 7.40 -8.14
C LYS A 53 9.08 6.68 -6.92
N THR A 54 7.78 6.43 -6.94
CA THR A 54 7.11 5.56 -5.96
C THR A 54 6.21 4.56 -6.67
N SER A 55 5.79 3.50 -5.99
CA SER A 55 4.88 2.49 -6.52
C SER A 55 3.47 2.73 -5.99
N LEU A 56 2.47 2.70 -6.88
CA LEU A 56 1.05 2.77 -6.48
C LEU A 56 0.61 1.60 -5.58
N LEU A 57 1.41 0.53 -5.52
CA LEU A 57 1.15 -0.66 -4.73
C LEU A 57 1.76 -0.58 -3.31
N ALA A 58 2.54 0.45 -3.01
CA ALA A 58 3.36 0.52 -1.80
C ALA A 58 3.02 1.74 -0.94
N GLY A 59 2.09 1.57 0.01
CA GLY A 59 1.65 2.63 0.91
C GLY A 59 2.79 3.36 1.63
N GLU A 60 2.68 4.68 1.75
CA GLU A 60 3.66 5.56 2.39
C GLU A 60 3.12 6.20 3.68
N ASN A 61 4.02 6.54 4.61
CA ASN A 61 3.67 7.22 5.86
C ASN A 61 3.71 8.74 5.63
N TYR A 62 2.65 9.29 5.04
CA TYR A 62 2.44 10.74 4.96
C TYR A 62 2.20 11.35 6.34
N LYS A 63 2.75 12.55 6.57
CA LYS A 63 2.61 13.29 7.84
C LYS A 63 2.41 14.79 7.63
N ASP A 64 2.52 15.28 6.41
CA ASP A 64 2.30 16.68 6.12
C ASP A 64 0.79 16.98 6.17
N PRO A 65 0.39 18.20 6.55
CA PRO A 65 -1.02 18.53 6.71
C PRO A 65 -1.77 18.68 5.38
N SER A 66 -1.09 18.72 4.24
CA SER A 66 -1.67 18.98 2.92
C SER A 66 -1.96 17.73 2.09
N HIS A 67 -1.53 16.56 2.56
CA HIS A 67 -1.75 15.26 1.94
C HIS A 67 -2.72 14.40 2.77
N LEU A 68 -3.32 13.45 2.08
CA LEU A 68 -4.09 12.36 2.67
C LEU A 68 -3.15 11.43 3.43
N TRP A 69 -3.50 11.13 4.68
CA TRP A 69 -2.79 10.14 5.47
C TRP A 69 -3.47 8.78 5.30
N GLY A 70 -2.68 7.78 4.93
CA GLY A 70 -3.14 6.40 4.88
C GLY A 70 -3.11 5.72 6.25
N ARG A 71 -3.31 4.40 6.24
CA ARG A 71 -3.12 3.56 7.42
C ARG A 71 -1.67 3.62 7.91
N ARG A 72 -1.46 3.31 9.19
CA ARG A 72 -0.09 3.26 9.73
C ARG A 72 0.67 2.09 9.11
N GLN A 73 1.84 2.37 8.54
CA GLN A 73 2.69 1.36 7.93
C GLN A 73 3.85 1.02 8.86
N LYS A 74 4.08 -0.27 9.13
CA LYS A 74 5.28 -0.75 9.83
C LYS A 74 6.26 -1.32 8.81
N LYS A 75 7.42 -0.67 8.69
CA LYS A 75 8.48 -1.02 7.75
C LYS A 75 9.78 -1.28 8.50
N GLN A 76 10.58 -2.20 8.01
CA GLN A 76 11.90 -2.51 8.56
C GLN A 76 12.97 -2.31 7.48
N ALA A 77 14.01 -1.57 7.82
CA ALA A 77 15.19 -1.42 6.98
C ALA A 77 16.16 -2.57 7.27
N ILE A 78 16.54 -3.30 6.22
CA ILE A 78 17.52 -4.38 6.26
C ILE A 78 18.72 -3.95 5.43
N GLN A 79 19.90 -3.99 6.03
CA GLN A 79 21.14 -3.79 5.30
C GLN A 79 21.51 -5.09 4.60
N GLN A 80 21.72 -4.99 3.29
CA GLN A 80 22.14 -6.09 2.44
C GLN A 80 23.65 -6.31 2.54
N THR A 81 24.12 -7.46 2.07
CA THR A 81 25.54 -7.84 2.08
C THR A 81 26.42 -6.93 1.21
N ASP A 82 25.83 -6.27 0.21
CA ASP A 82 26.49 -5.28 -0.64
C ASP A 82 26.49 -3.85 -0.06
N GLY A 83 25.99 -3.68 1.18
CA GLY A 83 25.90 -2.41 1.87
C GLY A 83 24.67 -1.57 1.52
N SER A 84 23.85 -1.99 0.55
CA SER A 84 22.59 -1.31 0.23
C SER A 84 21.53 -1.55 1.31
N TRP A 85 20.48 -0.74 1.31
CA TRP A 85 19.35 -0.88 2.23
C TRP A 85 18.10 -1.31 1.48
N THR A 86 17.38 -2.28 2.03
CA THR A 86 16.05 -2.70 1.56
C THR A 86 15.01 -2.42 2.63
N LEU A 87 13.90 -1.80 2.23
CA LEU A 87 12.76 -1.59 3.11
C LEU A 87 11.72 -2.68 2.87
N ILE A 88 11.44 -3.47 3.90
CA ILE A 88 10.38 -4.49 3.87
C ILE A 88 9.18 -4.06 4.71
N GLY A 89 7.99 -4.44 4.27
CA GLY A 89 6.76 -4.25 5.02
C GLY A 89 6.61 -5.43 5.98
N VAL A 90 6.24 -5.14 7.22
CA VAL A 90 6.05 -6.16 8.24
C VAL A 90 4.75 -5.90 8.99
N PRO A 91 4.02 -6.95 9.40
CA PRO A 91 2.86 -6.77 10.25
C PRO A 91 3.28 -6.19 11.61
N ALA A 92 2.37 -5.45 12.25
CA ALA A 92 2.59 -4.97 13.61
C ALA A 92 2.77 -6.11 14.61
N ASN A 93 1.93 -7.15 14.53
CA ASN A 93 1.91 -8.32 15.43
C ASN A 93 1.88 -7.96 16.92
N ASN A 94 1.27 -6.82 17.26
CA ASN A 94 1.08 -6.42 18.65
C ASN A 94 -0.12 -7.20 19.23
N ASP A 95 -0.02 -7.62 20.49
CA ASP A 95 -1.16 -8.16 21.22
C ASP A 95 -2.19 -7.03 21.49
N PRO A 96 -3.48 -7.21 21.19
CA PRO A 96 -4.51 -6.21 21.48
C PRO A 96 -4.59 -5.79 22.96
N ALA A 97 -4.14 -6.63 23.88
CA ALA A 97 -4.13 -6.37 25.32
C ALA A 97 -2.78 -5.86 25.85
N ASP A 98 -1.75 -5.71 25.01
CA ASP A 98 -0.44 -5.21 25.42
C ASP A 98 -0.54 -3.74 25.88
N PRO A 99 -0.17 -3.43 27.14
CA PRO A 99 -0.18 -2.07 27.66
C PRO A 99 0.67 -1.07 26.85
N GLU A 100 1.79 -1.52 26.28
CA GLU A 100 2.67 -0.64 25.50
C GLU A 100 2.00 -0.24 24.17
N TYR A 101 1.43 -1.22 23.47
CA TYR A 101 0.65 -0.97 22.26
C TYR A 101 -0.57 -0.09 22.51
N LEU A 102 -1.32 -0.33 23.60
CA LEU A 102 -2.47 0.49 23.96
C LEU A 102 -2.08 1.95 24.20
N LYS A 103 -0.96 2.19 24.89
CA LYS A 103 -0.41 3.52 25.11
C LYS A 103 0.03 4.20 23.81
N GLU A 104 0.70 3.47 22.93
CA GLU A 104 1.09 3.96 21.60
C GLU A 104 -0.15 4.33 20.77
N LYS A 105 -1.16 3.46 20.75
CA LYS A 105 -2.43 3.66 20.05
C LYS A 105 -3.15 4.90 20.57
N GLU A 106 -3.22 5.08 21.89
CA GLU A 106 -3.84 6.25 22.51
C GLU A 106 -3.11 7.55 22.14
N ALA A 107 -1.77 7.56 22.22
CA ALA A 107 -0.95 8.70 21.85
C ALA A 107 -1.14 9.08 20.38
N TRP A 108 -1.19 8.08 19.48
CA TRP A 108 -1.43 8.31 18.07
C TRP A 108 -2.85 8.79 17.78
N THR A 109 -3.85 8.26 18.49
CA THR A 109 -5.25 8.72 18.37
C THR A 109 -5.37 10.18 18.74
N LYS A 110 -4.74 10.60 19.85
CA LYS A 110 -4.68 12.01 20.27
C LYS A 110 -3.98 12.88 19.22
N TYR A 111 -2.89 12.40 18.64
CA TYR A 111 -2.19 13.11 17.56
C TYR A 111 -3.08 13.31 16.33
N ILE A 112 -3.84 12.30 15.91
CA ILE A 112 -4.80 12.39 14.81
C ILE A 112 -5.90 13.41 15.13
N GLU A 113 -6.46 13.37 16.34
CA GLU A 113 -7.50 14.30 16.76
C GLU A 113 -7.00 15.75 16.70
N LEU A 114 -5.83 16.02 17.27
CA LEU A 114 -5.23 17.36 17.29
C LEU A 114 -4.83 17.85 15.89
N SER A 115 -4.49 16.94 14.98
CA SER A 115 -4.13 17.28 13.60
C SER A 115 -5.37 17.57 12.73
N ASN A 116 -6.56 17.10 13.13
CA ASN A 116 -7.81 17.24 12.39
C ASN A 116 -8.90 17.90 13.27
N PRO A 117 -8.67 19.14 13.78
CA PRO A 117 -9.58 19.78 14.73
C PRO A 117 -10.97 20.08 14.14
N ASP A 118 -11.03 20.25 12.82
CA ASP A 118 -12.23 20.61 12.07
C ASP A 118 -13.00 19.37 11.55
N ALA A 119 -12.52 18.14 11.84
CA ALA A 119 -13.17 16.89 11.44
C ALA A 119 -14.17 16.36 12.49
N SER A 120 -14.94 15.33 12.13
CA SER A 120 -15.83 14.65 13.08
C SER A 120 -15.06 14.07 14.27
N LYS A 121 -15.68 14.06 15.46
CA LYS A 121 -15.09 13.48 16.68
C LYS A 121 -14.89 11.98 16.61
N GLU A 122 -15.64 11.28 15.77
CA GLU A 122 -15.45 9.85 15.55
C GLU A 122 -14.27 9.63 14.59
N ILE A 123 -13.14 9.17 15.12
CA ILE A 123 -11.92 8.93 14.34
C ILE A 123 -12.01 7.54 13.68
N PRO A 124 -11.82 7.46 12.34
CA PRO A 124 -11.77 6.18 11.64
C PRO A 124 -10.67 5.26 12.18
N GLN A 125 -11.01 4.00 12.50
CA GLN A 125 -10.07 3.04 13.08
C GLN A 125 -8.90 2.71 12.14
N GLU A 126 -9.09 2.81 10.83
CA GLU A 126 -8.03 2.59 9.84
C GLU A 126 -6.85 3.56 9.97
N LEU A 127 -7.11 4.80 10.39
CA LEU A 127 -6.05 5.81 10.61
C LEU A 127 -5.26 5.53 11.89
N VAL A 128 -5.88 4.82 12.85
CA VAL A 128 -5.31 4.54 14.16
C VAL A 128 -4.54 3.22 14.17
N THR A 129 -4.98 2.25 13.38
CA THR A 129 -4.44 0.89 13.36
C THR A 129 -3.35 0.71 12.30
N PHE A 130 -2.48 -0.28 12.52
CA PHE A 130 -1.47 -0.66 11.54
C PHE A 130 -2.08 -1.51 10.43
N SER A 131 -1.52 -1.38 9.22
CA SER A 131 -1.76 -2.34 8.15
C SER A 131 -1.07 -3.68 8.44
N ALA A 132 -1.62 -4.77 7.89
CA ALA A 132 -1.03 -6.10 8.03
C ALA A 132 0.20 -6.28 7.14
N SER A 133 0.22 -5.69 5.94
CA SER A 133 1.33 -5.82 5.00
C SER A 133 2.51 -4.88 5.31
N GLY A 134 2.27 -3.77 6.02
CA GLY A 134 3.25 -2.69 6.17
C GLY A 134 3.45 -1.82 4.93
N TYR A 135 2.64 -2.02 3.87
CA TYR A 135 2.66 -1.27 2.61
C TYR A 135 1.26 -1.08 2.01
N ASP A 136 0.22 -0.97 2.84
CA ASP A 136 -1.17 -0.83 2.39
C ASP A 136 -1.39 0.56 1.73
N PRO A 137 -1.63 0.62 0.41
CA PRO A 137 -1.85 1.88 -0.29
C PRO A 137 -3.30 2.36 -0.19
N ASP A 138 -4.20 1.51 0.30
CA ASP A 138 -5.63 1.75 0.25
C ASP A 138 -6.17 2.27 1.58
N LEU A 139 -7.22 3.06 1.49
CA LEU A 139 -7.97 3.60 2.62
C LEU A 139 -9.46 3.61 2.27
N SER A 140 -10.35 3.32 3.21
CA SER A 140 -11.78 3.48 2.95
C SER A 140 -12.14 4.91 2.54
N LEU A 141 -13.13 5.04 1.67
CA LEU A 141 -13.61 6.35 1.20
C LEU A 141 -14.06 7.24 2.37
N SER A 142 -14.74 6.67 3.37
CA SER A 142 -15.20 7.40 4.54
C SER A 142 -14.03 7.94 5.37
N ALA A 143 -12.98 7.14 5.59
CA ALA A 143 -11.78 7.58 6.30
C ALA A 143 -10.97 8.61 5.51
N ALA A 144 -11.00 8.56 4.18
CA ALA A 144 -10.40 9.58 3.34
C ALA A 144 -11.14 10.92 3.41
N LEU A 145 -12.46 10.89 3.24
CA LEU A 145 -13.32 12.09 3.30
C LEU A 145 -13.31 12.74 4.70
N TRP A 146 -13.15 11.96 5.76
CA TRP A 146 -13.00 12.46 7.13
C TRP A 146 -11.83 13.46 7.28
N GLN A 147 -10.77 13.30 6.48
CA GLN A 147 -9.58 14.17 6.52
C GLN A 147 -9.70 15.42 5.63
N ALA A 148 -10.76 15.54 4.82
CA ALA A 148 -10.91 16.62 3.85
C ALA A 148 -10.78 18.03 4.43
N PRO A 149 -11.34 18.37 5.62
CA PRO A 149 -11.23 19.71 6.19
C PRO A 149 -9.78 20.13 6.47
N ARG A 150 -8.98 19.23 7.06
CA ARG A 150 -7.54 19.46 7.33
C ARG A 150 -6.79 19.71 6.03
N ILE A 151 -6.99 18.83 5.05
CA ILE A 151 -6.30 18.89 3.77
C ILE A 151 -6.65 20.18 3.04
N ALA A 152 -7.93 20.55 2.97
CA ALA A 152 -8.40 21.77 2.32
C ALA A 152 -7.72 23.02 2.89
N LYS A 153 -7.70 23.16 4.22
CA LYS A 153 -7.06 24.28 4.91
C LYS A 153 -5.56 24.37 4.64
N ALA A 154 -4.85 23.24 4.68
CA ALA A 154 -3.40 23.20 4.48
C ALA A 154 -2.98 23.35 3.01
N SER A 155 -3.81 22.86 2.08
CA SER A 155 -3.57 22.92 0.62
C SER A 155 -4.10 24.20 -0.04
N ARG A 156 -4.85 25.03 0.70
CA ARG A 156 -5.58 26.21 0.17
C ARG A 156 -6.59 25.87 -0.93
N LEU A 157 -7.07 24.63 -0.93
CA LEU A 157 -8.17 24.18 -1.79
C LEU A 157 -9.49 24.29 -1.00
N SER A 158 -10.61 24.45 -1.71
CA SER A 158 -11.94 24.29 -1.10
C SER A 158 -12.16 22.83 -0.69
N GLU A 159 -12.93 22.61 0.37
CA GLU A 159 -13.24 21.26 0.86
C GLU A 159 -13.93 20.40 -0.22
N GLU A 160 -14.85 20.98 -1.00
CA GLU A 160 -15.53 20.32 -2.12
C GLU A 160 -14.53 19.81 -3.16
N LYS A 161 -13.47 20.59 -3.41
CA LYS A 161 -12.44 20.22 -4.38
C LYS A 161 -11.61 19.05 -3.87
N VAL A 162 -11.25 19.05 -2.59
CA VAL A 162 -10.53 17.93 -1.96
C VAL A 162 -11.39 16.66 -1.99
N LYS A 163 -12.67 16.76 -1.64
CA LYS A 163 -13.61 15.62 -1.70
C LYS A 163 -13.74 15.07 -3.13
N GLN A 164 -13.87 15.96 -4.12
CA GLN A 164 -13.92 15.55 -5.53
C GLN A 164 -12.63 14.82 -5.96
N ILE A 165 -11.45 15.28 -5.53
CA ILE A 165 -10.19 14.60 -5.82
C ILE A 165 -10.19 13.19 -5.19
N ILE A 166 -10.63 13.06 -3.94
CA ILE A 166 -10.73 11.76 -3.26
C ILE A 166 -11.68 10.82 -4.04
N GLU A 167 -12.88 11.29 -4.36
CA GLU A 167 -13.91 10.50 -5.06
C GLU A 167 -13.50 10.10 -6.48
N ASN A 168 -12.70 10.92 -7.17
CA ASN A 168 -12.20 10.60 -8.51
C ASN A 168 -11.12 9.50 -8.50
N ASN A 169 -10.55 9.17 -7.34
CA ASN A 169 -9.52 8.13 -7.17
C ASN A 169 -10.06 6.93 -6.38
N ILE A 170 -11.36 6.64 -6.51
CA ILE A 170 -11.95 5.41 -5.97
C ILE A 170 -11.44 4.21 -6.77
N ASN A 171 -10.90 3.22 -6.05
CA ASN A 171 -10.49 1.95 -6.63
C ASN A 171 -11.69 1.20 -7.22
N PRO A 172 -11.53 0.52 -8.37
CA PRO A 172 -12.54 -0.40 -8.86
C PRO A 172 -12.79 -1.52 -7.84
N SER A 173 -14.02 -1.65 -7.36
CA SER A 173 -14.41 -2.72 -6.44
C SER A 173 -15.62 -3.49 -6.96
N LEU A 174 -15.57 -4.81 -6.83
CA LEU A 174 -16.70 -5.72 -7.07
C LEU A 174 -17.47 -6.04 -5.77
N LEU A 175 -16.90 -5.68 -4.61
CA LEU A 175 -17.47 -5.91 -3.28
C LEU A 175 -17.69 -4.56 -2.55
N GLU A 176 -18.55 -4.56 -1.55
CA GLU A 176 -19.38 -3.42 -1.14
C GLU A 176 -18.63 -2.17 -0.62
N GLU A 177 -17.40 -2.30 -0.07
CA GLU A 177 -16.68 -1.16 0.48
C GLU A 177 -15.81 -0.46 -0.56
N LYS A 178 -16.05 0.84 -0.76
CA LYS A 178 -15.24 1.69 -1.66
C LYS A 178 -13.97 2.13 -0.95
N THR A 179 -12.83 1.88 -1.59
CA THR A 179 -11.51 2.35 -1.14
C THR A 179 -10.93 3.36 -2.14
N VAL A 180 -9.96 4.15 -1.70
CA VAL A 180 -9.17 5.06 -2.53
C VAL A 180 -7.69 4.73 -2.39
N ASN A 181 -6.92 4.93 -3.47
CA ASN A 181 -5.47 4.82 -3.40
C ASN A 181 -4.87 6.13 -2.86
N VAL A 182 -4.19 6.06 -1.73
CA VAL A 182 -3.65 7.24 -1.03
C VAL A 182 -2.61 7.97 -1.88
N ILE A 183 -1.80 7.25 -2.66
CA ILE A 183 -0.75 7.84 -3.49
C ILE A 183 -1.36 8.58 -4.68
N GLU A 184 -2.34 7.99 -5.35
CA GLU A 184 -3.04 8.65 -6.47
C GLU A 184 -3.74 9.94 -6.02
N VAL A 185 -4.43 9.90 -4.87
CA VAL A 185 -5.04 11.09 -4.27
C VAL A 185 -3.98 12.17 -4.00
N ASN A 186 -2.85 11.80 -3.43
CA ASN A 186 -1.79 12.73 -3.06
C ASN A 186 -1.11 13.36 -4.29
N LEU A 187 -0.91 12.58 -5.36
CA LEU A 187 -0.43 13.10 -6.64
C LEU A 187 -1.41 14.09 -7.26
N ALA A 188 -2.72 13.79 -7.21
CA ALA A 188 -3.74 14.70 -7.71
C ALA A 188 -3.82 15.99 -6.88
N LEU A 189 -3.67 15.91 -5.54
CA LEU A 189 -3.57 17.09 -4.67
C LEU A 189 -2.35 17.94 -5.03
N ASP A 190 -1.18 17.32 -5.27
CA ASP A 190 0.03 18.04 -5.65
C ASP A 190 -0.10 18.76 -6.99
N GLN A 191 -0.74 18.14 -7.99
CA GLN A 191 -1.02 18.77 -9.27
C GLN A 191 -1.92 20.01 -9.12
N GLN A 192 -2.97 19.92 -8.31
CA GLN A 192 -3.88 21.05 -8.08
C GLN A 192 -3.21 22.18 -7.29
N LYS A 193 -2.40 21.85 -6.29
CA LYS A 193 -1.62 22.86 -5.54
C LYS A 193 -0.61 23.58 -6.43
N ALA A 194 0.07 22.86 -7.32
CA ALA A 194 1.03 23.45 -8.27
C ALA A 194 0.35 24.41 -9.26
N ALA A 195 -0.90 24.13 -9.66
CA ALA A 195 -1.67 24.99 -10.56
C ALA A 195 -2.16 26.31 -9.90
N LEU A 196 -2.07 26.43 -8.57
CA LEU A 196 -2.44 27.62 -7.81
C LEU A 196 -1.24 28.55 -7.52
N GLN A 197 -0.02 28.12 -7.85
CA GLN A 197 1.22 28.89 -7.68
C GLN A 197 1.55 29.66 -8.96
#